data_AF-A0A2S8IT50-F1
#
_entry.id   AF-A0A2S8IT50-F1
#
_cell.length_a   1.000
_cell.length_b   1.000
_cell.length_c   1.000
_cell.angle_alpha   90.00
_cell.angle_beta   90.00
_cell.angle_gamma   90.00
#
_symmetry.space_group_name_H-M   'P 1'
#
loop_
_entity.id
_entity.type
_entity.pdbx_description
1 polymer ?
#
loop_
_entity_poly.entity_id
_entity_poly.type
_entity_poly.pdbx_seq_one_letter_code
_entity_poly.pdbx_strand_id
1 'polypeptide(L)'
;MKRVASALLAVLVLAGCGNADSETGEPSSSTRAAAPTTSATSVVAQPAADVPGQVVVRGVDTSCASPGVGAPIDLTEVSVHLGVPGYAGTAARVVWNYQGELPATGTVMWSLSAADRGGSNAVQLGYKTLDGNQIAYFTFAGAKQQNLSGAPDVSVPGQVAAVLPSTAVAALGSEWHWRAAVNVDGEDVDRCPN
;
A
#
# COMPACT_ATOMS: atom_id res chain seq x y z
N MET A 1 43.64 -23.51 -8.63
CA MET A 1 43.20 -24.51 -9.63
C MET A 1 42.17 -23.82 -10.52
N LYS A 2 42.59 -23.31 -11.69
CA LYS A 2 42.27 -23.78 -13.06
C LYS A 2 40.79 -23.63 -13.50
N ARG A 3 40.56 -22.57 -14.31
CA ARG A 3 39.75 -22.41 -15.56
C ARG A 3 38.24 -22.76 -15.49
N VAL A 4 37.30 -22.10 -16.19
CA VAL A 4 37.17 -21.93 -17.67
C VAL A 4 36.22 -20.75 -17.99
N ALA A 5 36.39 -20.18 -19.19
CA ALA A 5 35.73 -19.02 -19.79
C ALA A 5 34.58 -19.38 -20.77
N SER A 6 34.10 -18.36 -21.50
CA SER A 6 33.24 -18.35 -22.72
C SER A 6 31.72 -18.28 -22.46
N ALA A 7 31.02 -17.15 -22.72
CA ALA A 7 30.76 -16.39 -23.95
C ALA A 7 29.76 -17.10 -24.90
N LEU A 8 28.58 -16.49 -25.12
CA LEU A 8 27.85 -16.60 -26.37
C LEU A 8 26.90 -15.42 -26.59
N LEU A 9 27.17 -14.73 -27.70
CA LEU A 9 26.42 -13.67 -28.35
C LEU A 9 25.25 -14.30 -29.12
N ALA A 10 24.07 -13.68 -29.15
CA ALA A 10 23.07 -13.94 -30.18
C ALA A 10 22.34 -12.63 -30.53
N VAL A 11 22.65 -12.11 -31.70
CA VAL A 11 21.89 -11.07 -32.42
C VAL A 11 20.88 -11.80 -33.30
N LEU A 12 19.61 -11.41 -33.26
CA LEU A 12 18.65 -11.73 -34.30
C LEU A 12 17.95 -10.43 -34.75
N VAL A 13 18.17 -10.08 -36.01
CA VAL A 13 17.45 -9.05 -36.78
C VAL A 13 16.51 -9.79 -37.71
N LEU A 14 15.25 -9.39 -37.80
CA LEU A 14 14.37 -9.71 -38.92
C LEU A 14 13.47 -8.50 -39.22
N ALA A 15 13.62 -8.01 -40.45
CA ALA A 15 12.81 -7.02 -41.11
C ALA A 15 11.51 -7.64 -41.65
N GLY A 16 10.44 -6.84 -41.74
CA GLY A 16 9.22 -7.17 -42.47
C GLY A 16 8.55 -5.91 -43.02
N CYS A 17 8.61 -5.75 -44.34
CA CYS A 17 7.97 -4.71 -45.14
C CYS A 17 6.69 -5.25 -45.80
N GLY A 18 5.76 -4.35 -46.14
CA GLY A 18 4.69 -4.54 -47.14
C GLY A 18 3.46 -5.31 -46.61
N ASN A 19 2.21 -4.95 -46.91
CA ASN A 19 1.68 -4.41 -48.16
C ASN A 19 0.55 -3.40 -47.93
N ALA A 20 0.45 -2.47 -48.88
CA ALA A 20 -0.73 -1.68 -49.17
C ALA A 20 -1.74 -2.53 -49.94
N ASP A 21 -3.03 -2.36 -49.66
CA ASP A 21 -4.09 -2.58 -50.63
C ASP A 21 -5.03 -1.38 -50.61
N SER A 22 -5.18 -0.80 -51.79
CA SER A 22 -6.09 0.29 -52.12
C SER A 22 -7.43 -0.31 -52.49
N GLU A 23 -8.51 0.12 -51.85
CA GLU A 23 -9.84 0.01 -52.44
C GLU A 23 -10.51 1.39 -52.44
N THR A 24 -10.68 1.88 -53.66
CA THR A 24 -11.43 3.05 -54.05
C THR A 24 -12.92 2.77 -53.88
N GLY A 25 -13.60 3.53 -53.02
CA GLY A 25 -15.06 3.57 -52.90
C GLY A 25 -15.55 5.01 -52.93
N GLU A 26 -16.23 5.37 -54.01
CA GLU A 26 -16.84 6.69 -54.27
C GLU A 26 -18.06 6.98 -53.36
N PRO A 27 -18.53 8.26 -53.30
CA PRO A 27 -19.17 8.82 -52.12
C PRO A 27 -20.67 8.58 -52.07
N SER A 28 -21.14 7.97 -50.97
CA SER A 28 -22.55 8.06 -50.59
C SER A 28 -22.81 9.38 -49.88
N SER A 29 -23.50 10.28 -50.57
CA SER A 29 -24.13 11.46 -49.96
C SER A 29 -25.20 10.98 -48.99
N SER A 30 -24.91 11.06 -47.70
CA SER A 30 -25.86 10.77 -46.63
C SER A 30 -26.16 12.03 -45.84
N THR A 31 -27.45 12.36 -45.82
CA THR A 31 -28.10 13.47 -45.11
C THR A 31 -27.57 13.62 -43.68
N ARG A 32 -27.08 14.83 -43.34
CA ARG A 32 -26.70 15.22 -41.98
C ARG A 32 -27.95 15.29 -41.11
N ALA A 33 -28.33 14.17 -40.51
CA ALA A 33 -29.21 14.16 -39.36
C ALA A 33 -28.47 14.83 -38.18
N ALA A 34 -29.16 15.72 -37.47
CA ALA A 34 -28.64 16.33 -36.26
C ALA A 34 -28.24 15.23 -35.27
N ALA A 35 -26.99 15.22 -34.84
CA ALA A 35 -26.53 14.33 -33.78
C ALA A 35 -27.40 14.61 -32.54
N PRO A 36 -28.00 13.59 -31.90
CA PRO A 36 -28.55 13.78 -30.58
C PRO A 36 -27.38 14.19 -29.68
N THR A 37 -27.53 15.33 -29.01
CA THR A 37 -26.65 15.72 -27.91
C THR A 37 -26.80 14.64 -26.85
N THR A 38 -25.90 13.65 -26.86
CA THR A 38 -25.76 12.72 -25.75
C THR A 38 -25.25 13.55 -24.59
N SER A 39 -26.18 13.98 -23.73
CA SER A 39 -25.84 14.50 -22.42
C SER A 39 -24.98 13.44 -21.75
N ALA A 40 -23.67 13.69 -21.67
CA ALA A 40 -22.78 12.89 -20.88
C ALA A 40 -23.22 13.07 -19.44
N THR A 41 -23.99 12.10 -18.93
CA THR A 41 -24.25 11.99 -17.50
C THR A 41 -22.89 11.77 -16.86
N SER A 42 -22.29 12.85 -16.34
CA SER A 42 -21.12 12.77 -15.50
C SER A 42 -21.55 12.00 -14.26
N VAL A 43 -21.31 10.69 -14.26
CA VAL A 43 -21.44 9.86 -13.07
C VAL A 43 -20.38 10.40 -12.11
N VAL A 44 -20.81 11.27 -11.19
CA VAL A 44 -19.96 11.70 -10.09
C VAL A 44 -19.56 10.42 -9.37
N ALA A 45 -18.26 10.10 -9.40
CA ALA A 45 -17.72 8.93 -8.74
C ALA A 45 -18.13 9.01 -7.27
N GLN A 46 -18.99 8.09 -6.85
CA GLN A 46 -19.47 8.06 -5.47
C GLN A 46 -18.30 7.64 -4.57
N PRO A 47 -18.03 8.37 -3.48
CA PRO A 47 -16.96 8.03 -2.55
C PRO A 47 -17.08 6.56 -2.13
N ALA A 48 -15.95 5.87 -1.96
CA ALA A 48 -15.96 4.50 -1.44
C ALA A 48 -16.85 4.37 -0.20
N ALA A 49 -17.64 3.30 -0.10
CA ALA A 49 -18.40 3.04 1.11
C ALA A 49 -17.46 2.70 2.27
N ASP A 50 -17.86 3.04 3.50
CA ASP A 50 -17.12 2.61 4.68
C ASP A 50 -17.17 1.08 4.80
N VAL A 51 -16.02 0.48 5.13
CA VAL A 51 -15.92 -0.96 5.39
C VAL A 51 -15.85 -1.16 6.91
N PRO A 52 -16.73 -1.99 7.51
CA PRO A 52 -16.68 -2.24 8.95
C PRO A 52 -15.30 -2.71 9.41
N GLY A 53 -14.79 -2.13 10.50
CA GLY A 53 -13.48 -2.47 11.06
C GLY A 53 -12.29 -1.98 10.22
N GLN A 54 -12.48 -0.97 9.37
CA GLN A 54 -11.40 -0.36 8.59
C GLN A 54 -11.59 1.15 8.46
N VAL A 55 -10.47 1.88 8.32
CA VAL A 55 -10.47 3.32 8.03
C VAL A 55 -10.27 3.53 6.54
N VAL A 56 -11.17 4.28 5.91
CA VAL A 56 -11.07 4.65 4.49
C VAL A 56 -10.19 5.89 4.34
N VAL A 57 -9.19 5.83 3.47
CA VAL A 57 -8.34 6.97 3.10
C VAL A 57 -9.01 7.80 2.03
N ARG A 58 -9.50 8.99 2.44
CA ARG A 58 -10.20 9.95 1.56
C ARG A 58 -9.43 11.27 1.35
N GLY A 59 -8.30 11.43 2.03
CA GLY A 59 -7.50 12.64 2.02
C GLY A 59 -6.06 12.35 2.44
N VAL A 60 -5.34 13.41 2.81
CA VAL A 60 -3.92 13.28 3.23
C VAL A 60 -3.77 12.66 4.61
N ASP A 61 -4.74 12.86 5.50
CA ASP A 61 -4.69 12.39 6.88
C ASP A 61 -5.88 11.48 7.17
N THR A 62 -5.61 10.37 7.86
CA THR A 62 -6.63 9.53 8.48
C THR A 62 -6.12 8.99 9.81
N SER A 63 -7.03 8.72 10.74
CA SER A 63 -6.69 8.06 11.99
C SER A 63 -7.82 7.16 12.49
N CYS A 64 -7.48 6.28 13.41
CA CYS A 64 -8.42 5.59 14.28
C CYS A 64 -7.94 5.75 15.73
N ALA A 65 -8.89 5.80 16.66
CA ALA A 65 -8.63 5.56 18.07
C ALA A 65 -9.05 4.11 18.39
N SER A 66 -8.29 3.39 19.23
CA SER A 66 -8.79 2.12 19.76
C SER A 66 -9.83 2.43 20.85
N PRO A 67 -11.05 1.85 20.77
CA PRO A 67 -12.06 2.04 21.79
C PRO A 67 -11.84 1.16 23.03
N GLY A 68 -10.95 0.17 22.96
CA GLY A 68 -10.63 -0.76 24.03
C GLY A 68 -9.30 -0.44 24.69
N VAL A 69 -9.04 -1.08 25.84
CA VAL A 69 -7.73 -1.04 26.49
C VAL A 69 -7.02 -2.36 26.21
N GLY A 70 -5.92 -2.31 25.48
CA GLY A 70 -5.03 -3.45 25.24
C GLY A 70 -4.10 -3.75 26.44
N ALA A 71 -3.62 -4.98 26.54
CA ALA A 71 -2.58 -5.37 27.51
C ALA A 71 -1.67 -6.45 26.90
N PRO A 72 -0.33 -6.36 27.06
CA PRO A 72 0.41 -5.39 27.86
C PRO A 72 0.60 -4.02 27.19
N ILE A 73 0.24 -3.92 25.90
CA ILE A 73 0.35 -2.71 25.10
C ILE A 73 -1.06 -2.28 24.70
N ASP A 74 -1.37 -1.00 24.92
CA ASP A 74 -2.66 -0.37 24.61
C ASP A 74 -2.50 0.59 23.43
N LEU A 75 -3.07 0.27 22.27
CA LEU A 75 -3.01 1.08 21.06
C LEU A 75 -4.00 2.25 21.12
N THR A 76 -3.61 3.36 21.69
CA THR A 76 -4.50 4.53 21.82
C THR A 76 -4.94 5.16 20.50
N GLU A 77 -4.03 5.26 19.52
CA GLU A 77 -4.33 5.86 18.21
C GLU A 77 -3.39 5.30 17.14
N VAL A 78 -3.90 5.13 15.92
CA VAL A 78 -3.07 4.95 14.73
C VAL A 78 -3.41 6.04 13.73
N SER A 79 -2.40 6.73 13.20
CA SER A 79 -2.57 7.74 12.16
C SER A 79 -1.77 7.40 10.91
N VAL A 80 -2.33 7.75 9.76
CA VAL A 80 -1.72 7.59 8.44
C VAL A 80 -1.73 8.95 7.76
N HIS A 81 -0.55 9.40 7.35
CA HIS A 81 -0.35 10.66 6.64
C HIS A 81 0.32 10.42 5.29
N LEU A 82 -0.33 10.82 4.19
CA LEU A 82 0.21 10.76 2.84
C LEU A 82 1.15 11.94 2.58
N GLY A 83 2.34 11.64 2.07
CA GLY A 83 3.40 12.61 1.81
C GLY A 83 4.38 12.68 2.98
N VAL A 84 5.55 12.08 2.81
CA VAL A 84 6.59 12.07 3.86
C VAL A 84 7.79 12.89 3.39
N PRO A 85 8.18 13.96 4.10
CA PRO A 85 9.40 14.71 3.78
C PRO A 85 10.61 13.76 3.67
N GLY A 86 11.41 13.92 2.62
CA GLY A 86 12.56 13.05 2.36
C GLY A 86 12.25 11.75 1.61
N TYR A 87 10.97 11.44 1.35
CA TYR A 87 10.55 10.31 0.51
C TYR A 87 9.97 10.82 -0.81
N ALA A 88 10.27 10.13 -1.90
CA ALA A 88 9.73 10.46 -3.22
C ALA A 88 8.26 10.02 -3.34
N GLY A 89 7.40 10.82 -3.96
CA GLY A 89 6.02 10.43 -4.29
C GLY A 89 5.08 10.38 -3.08
N THR A 90 4.10 9.48 -3.11
CA THR A 90 2.98 9.39 -2.15
C THR A 90 3.24 8.39 -1.02
N ALA A 91 4.46 8.32 -0.50
CA ALA A 91 4.75 7.49 0.68
C ALA A 91 3.79 7.86 1.83
N ALA A 92 3.42 6.89 2.65
CA ALA A 92 2.57 7.15 3.81
C ALA A 92 3.37 6.97 5.09
N ARG A 93 3.33 7.95 5.99
CA ARG A 93 3.81 7.80 7.36
C ARG A 93 2.70 7.18 8.19
N VAL A 94 3.01 6.10 8.88
CA VAL A 94 2.13 5.40 9.81
C VAL A 94 2.67 5.60 11.21
N VAL A 95 1.84 6.08 12.12
CA VAL A 95 2.23 6.33 13.51
C VAL A 95 1.29 5.56 14.42
N TRP A 96 1.84 4.64 15.21
CA TRP A 96 1.14 3.99 16.31
C TRP A 96 1.48 4.73 17.61
N ASN A 97 0.46 5.29 18.26
CA ASN A 97 0.55 5.84 19.60
C ASN A 97 0.02 4.80 20.59
N TYR A 98 0.77 4.52 21.65
CA TYR A 98 0.44 3.48 22.60
C TYR A 98 0.76 3.85 24.05
N GLN A 99 0.09 3.16 24.96
CA GLN A 99 0.38 3.14 26.40
C GLN A 99 0.73 1.72 26.85
N GLY A 100 1.17 1.60 28.11
CA GLY A 100 1.65 0.35 28.68
C GLY A 100 3.14 0.12 28.47
N GLU A 101 3.58 -1.07 28.84
CA GLU A 101 4.99 -1.45 28.79
C GLU A 101 5.24 -2.43 27.65
N LEU A 102 6.30 -2.17 26.88
CA LEU A 102 6.77 -3.15 25.92
C LEU A 102 7.37 -4.34 26.69
N PRO A 103 6.97 -5.59 26.38
CA PRO A 103 7.58 -6.77 26.97
C PRO A 103 9.11 -6.76 26.81
N ALA A 104 9.83 -7.04 27.89
CA ALA A 104 11.29 -7.11 27.87
C ALA A 104 11.82 -8.33 27.10
N THR A 105 11.02 -9.39 27.00
CA THR A 105 11.33 -10.62 26.27
C THR A 105 10.19 -11.00 25.34
N GLY A 106 10.50 -11.78 24.31
CA GLY A 106 9.54 -12.23 23.32
C GLY A 106 9.46 -11.30 22.13
N THR A 107 8.45 -11.51 21.29
CA THR A 107 8.26 -10.75 20.05
C THR A 107 7.16 -9.72 20.18
N VAL A 108 7.41 -8.53 19.64
CA VAL A 108 6.38 -7.49 19.44
C VAL A 108 6.35 -7.16 17.96
N MET A 109 5.17 -7.15 17.35
CA MET A 109 4.98 -6.76 15.95
C MET A 109 3.92 -5.66 15.85
N TRP A 110 4.33 -4.54 15.27
CA TRP A 110 3.46 -3.45 14.85
C TRP A 110 3.12 -3.67 13.39
N SER A 111 1.83 -3.65 13.06
CA SER A 111 1.42 -3.87 11.68
C SER A 111 0.27 -2.97 11.24
N LEU A 112 0.28 -2.62 9.96
CA LEU A 112 -0.82 -1.97 9.26
C LEU A 112 -1.11 -2.80 8.01
N SER A 113 -2.34 -3.29 7.91
CA SER A 113 -2.88 -3.96 6.73
C SER A 113 -3.71 -2.96 5.94
N ALA A 114 -3.37 -2.78 4.68
CA ALA A 114 -4.04 -1.89 3.76
C ALA A 114 -4.52 -2.66 2.53
N ALA A 115 -5.65 -2.26 1.96
CA ALA A 115 -6.14 -2.81 0.70
C ALA A 115 -6.87 -1.76 -0.13
N ASP A 116 -6.82 -1.92 -1.45
CA ASP A 116 -7.60 -1.10 -2.37
C ASP A 116 -9.10 -1.29 -2.14
N ARG A 117 -9.92 -0.42 -2.73
CA ARG A 117 -11.39 -0.47 -2.61
C ARG A 117 -11.99 -1.87 -2.88
N GLY A 118 -11.40 -2.63 -3.79
CA GLY A 118 -11.87 -3.97 -4.18
C GLY A 118 -11.28 -5.12 -3.36
N GLY A 119 -10.33 -4.87 -2.47
CA GLY A 119 -9.55 -5.90 -1.77
C GLY A 119 -8.63 -6.73 -2.66
N SER A 120 -8.48 -6.36 -3.94
CA SER A 120 -7.69 -7.11 -4.93
C SER A 120 -6.20 -6.88 -4.75
N ASN A 121 -5.82 -5.66 -4.36
CA ASN A 121 -4.47 -5.32 -3.98
C ASN A 121 -4.44 -5.11 -2.46
N ALA A 122 -3.65 -5.94 -1.76
CA ALA A 122 -3.46 -5.83 -0.33
C ALA A 122 -1.97 -5.74 0.00
N VAL A 123 -1.63 -4.83 0.90
CA VAL A 123 -0.28 -4.64 1.42
C VAL A 123 -0.31 -4.65 2.95
N GLN A 124 0.65 -5.30 3.59
CA GLN A 124 0.88 -5.17 5.01
C GLN A 124 2.23 -4.51 5.26
N LEU A 125 2.28 -3.42 6.02
CA LEU A 125 3.49 -2.90 6.64
C LEU A 125 3.70 -3.61 7.97
N GLY A 126 4.92 -4.06 8.26
CA GLY A 126 5.25 -4.72 9.51
C GLY A 126 6.61 -4.28 10.06
N TYR A 127 6.66 -4.06 11.36
CA TYR A 127 7.87 -3.88 12.15
C TYR A 127 7.86 -4.85 13.31
N LYS A 128 8.89 -5.68 13.44
CA LYS A 128 8.97 -6.73 14.45
C LYS A 128 10.26 -6.65 15.25
N THR A 129 10.12 -6.77 16.57
CA THR A 129 11.22 -6.88 17.51
C THR A 129 11.26 -8.26 18.16
N LEU A 130 12.43 -8.63 18.67
CA LEU A 130 12.65 -9.75 19.59
C LEU A 130 13.52 -9.23 20.73
N ASP A 131 13.01 -9.37 21.97
CA ASP A 131 13.69 -8.89 23.18
C ASP A 131 14.13 -7.42 23.06
N GLY A 132 13.23 -6.58 22.52
CA GLY A 132 13.46 -5.15 22.27
C GLY A 132 14.32 -4.81 21.04
N ASN A 133 14.96 -5.80 20.39
CA ASN A 133 15.81 -5.57 19.23
C ASN A 133 15.02 -5.74 17.92
N GLN A 134 15.17 -4.82 16.96
CA GLN A 134 14.58 -4.99 15.63
C GLN A 134 15.10 -6.26 14.96
N ILE A 135 14.17 -7.12 14.52
CA ILE A 135 14.48 -8.32 13.72
C ILE A 135 13.85 -8.28 12.33
N ALA A 136 12.83 -7.43 12.11
CA ALA A 136 12.25 -7.26 10.79
C ALA A 136 11.61 -5.88 10.61
N TYR A 137 11.73 -5.33 9.41
CA TYR A 137 10.97 -4.18 8.93
C TYR A 137 10.65 -4.41 7.45
N PHE A 138 9.38 -4.54 7.09
CA PHE A 138 8.98 -5.12 5.80
C PHE A 138 7.63 -4.64 5.31
N THR A 139 7.38 -4.90 4.02
CA THR A 139 6.03 -4.98 3.47
C THR A 139 5.74 -6.38 2.94
N PHE A 140 4.51 -6.88 3.11
CA PHE A 140 3.98 -7.99 2.31
C PHE A 140 3.04 -7.46 1.24
N ALA A 141 3.12 -8.00 0.03
CA ALA A 141 2.08 -7.88 -0.99
C ALA A 141 1.72 -9.30 -1.46
N GLY A 142 0.53 -9.77 -1.07
CA GLY A 142 0.19 -11.20 -1.16
C GLY A 142 1.20 -12.06 -0.39
N ALA A 143 1.74 -13.09 -1.04
CA ALA A 143 2.74 -13.98 -0.44
C ALA A 143 4.19 -13.45 -0.48
N LYS A 144 4.43 -12.28 -1.07
CA LYS A 144 5.78 -11.75 -1.27
C LYS A 144 6.15 -10.76 -0.17
N GLN A 145 7.16 -11.13 0.64
CA GLN A 145 7.80 -10.20 1.56
C GLN A 145 8.85 -9.35 0.82
N GLN A 146 8.91 -8.07 1.14
CA GLN A 146 10.01 -7.18 0.81
C GLN A 146 10.52 -6.53 2.09
N ASN A 147 11.79 -6.75 2.40
CA ASN A 147 12.44 -6.06 3.51
C ASN A 147 12.70 -4.60 3.14
N LEU A 148 12.40 -3.72 4.07
CA LEU A 148 12.66 -2.30 3.97
C LEU A 148 14.03 -1.99 4.58
N SER A 149 14.71 -0.99 4.03
CA SER A 149 15.94 -0.46 4.64
C SER A 149 15.62 0.42 5.85
N GLY A 150 16.53 0.43 6.83
CA GLY A 150 16.41 1.29 8.00
C GLY A 150 15.56 0.68 9.12
N ALA A 151 14.96 1.55 9.91
CA ALA A 151 14.13 1.22 11.06
C ALA A 151 13.01 2.27 11.20
N PRO A 152 11.87 1.91 11.81
CA PRO A 152 10.93 2.89 12.31
C PRO A 152 11.58 3.85 13.32
N ASP A 153 11.07 5.07 13.39
CA ASP A 153 11.42 6.02 14.43
C ASP A 153 10.69 5.66 15.72
N VAL A 154 11.47 5.46 16.78
CA VAL A 154 11.02 5.12 18.14
C VAL A 154 11.60 6.10 19.17
N SER A 155 12.04 7.28 18.72
CA SER A 155 12.67 8.29 19.57
C SER A 155 11.69 8.97 20.52
N VAL A 156 10.40 8.96 20.18
CA VAL A 156 9.33 9.52 21.01
C VAL A 156 8.73 8.39 21.87
N PRO A 157 8.78 8.51 23.22
CA PRO A 157 8.17 7.51 24.10
C PRO A 157 6.68 7.32 23.82
N GLY A 158 6.22 6.07 23.79
CA GLY A 158 4.82 5.74 23.50
C GLY A 158 4.45 5.89 22.02
N GLN A 159 5.43 5.99 21.13
CA GLN A 159 5.19 6.12 19.70
C GLN A 159 6.13 5.23 18.88
N VAL A 160 5.57 4.63 17.83
CA VAL A 160 6.33 4.00 16.74
C VAL A 160 5.89 4.65 15.44
N ALA A 161 6.82 5.23 14.69
CA ALA A 161 6.55 5.85 13.39
C ALA A 161 7.30 5.11 12.26
N ALA A 162 6.56 4.54 11.33
CA ALA A 162 7.10 3.83 10.16
C ALA A 162 6.62 4.46 8.85
N VAL A 163 7.26 4.07 7.75
CA VAL A 163 6.88 4.51 6.40
C VAL A 163 6.43 3.33 5.55
N LEU A 164 5.25 3.45 4.96
CA LEU A 164 4.79 2.64 3.85
C LEU A 164 5.34 3.24 2.53
N PRO A 165 6.18 2.51 1.78
CA PRO A 165 6.81 3.05 0.58
C PRO A 165 5.81 3.45 -0.51
N SER A 166 6.17 4.44 -1.32
CA SER A 166 5.31 4.97 -2.39
C SER A 166 4.89 3.91 -3.41
N THR A 167 5.72 2.89 -3.66
CA THR A 167 5.36 1.78 -4.54
C THR A 167 4.22 0.94 -3.97
N ALA A 168 4.20 0.74 -2.65
CA ALA A 168 3.11 0.06 -1.97
C ALA A 168 1.84 0.92 -1.97
N VAL A 169 1.95 2.22 -1.68
CA VAL A 169 0.80 3.14 -1.74
C VAL A 169 0.22 3.21 -3.15
N ALA A 170 1.07 3.29 -4.18
CA ALA A 170 0.63 3.33 -5.57
C ALA A 170 -0.15 2.07 -5.98
N ALA A 171 0.21 0.89 -5.45
CA ALA A 171 -0.49 -0.36 -5.71
C ALA A 171 -1.90 -0.40 -5.10
N LEU A 172 -2.16 0.40 -4.06
CA LEU A 172 -3.47 0.53 -3.42
C LEU A 172 -4.40 1.49 -4.17
N GLY A 173 -3.86 2.32 -5.06
CA GLY A 173 -4.61 3.31 -5.82
C GLY A 173 -5.02 4.54 -5.00
N SER A 174 -5.98 5.31 -5.52
CA SER A 174 -6.43 6.57 -4.91
C SER A 174 -7.43 6.40 -3.77
N GLU A 175 -8.13 5.26 -3.72
CA GLU A 175 -9.07 4.93 -2.65
C GLU A 175 -8.69 3.57 -2.06
N TRP A 176 -8.29 3.57 -0.81
CA TRP A 176 -7.89 2.38 -0.08
C TRP A 176 -8.31 2.49 1.38
N HIS A 177 -8.28 1.37 2.08
CA HIS A 177 -8.66 1.27 3.47
C HIS A 177 -7.59 0.55 4.26
N TRP A 178 -7.57 0.75 5.57
CA TRP A 178 -6.59 0.11 6.43
C TRP A 178 -7.13 -0.26 7.81
N ARG A 179 -6.41 -1.16 8.45
CA ARG A 179 -6.48 -1.48 9.87
C ARG A 179 -5.08 -1.75 10.39
N ALA A 180 -4.88 -1.59 11.67
CA ALA A 180 -3.62 -1.83 12.35
C ALA A 180 -3.82 -2.74 13.57
N ALA A 181 -2.74 -3.39 13.96
CA ALA A 181 -2.69 -4.24 15.13
C ALA A 181 -1.30 -4.19 15.77
N VAL A 182 -1.26 -4.39 17.08
CA VAL A 182 -0.05 -4.73 17.81
C VAL A 182 -0.18 -6.17 18.28
N ASN A 183 0.87 -6.94 18.02
CA ASN A 183 0.92 -8.37 18.28
C ASN A 183 2.07 -8.66 19.24
N VAL A 184 1.80 -9.45 20.29
CA VAL A 184 2.79 -9.93 21.25
C VAL A 184 2.80 -11.45 21.18
N ASP A 185 3.96 -12.03 20.94
CA ASP A 185 4.18 -13.49 20.88
C ASP A 185 3.21 -14.27 19.98
N GLY A 186 2.75 -13.64 18.90
CA GLY A 186 1.86 -14.25 17.92
C GLY A 186 0.38 -13.91 18.13
N GLU A 187 0.02 -13.23 19.21
CA GLU A 187 -1.37 -12.83 19.51
C GLU A 187 -1.55 -11.32 19.37
N ASP A 188 -2.59 -10.89 18.65
CA ASP A 188 -2.94 -9.46 18.60
C ASP A 188 -3.50 -9.05 19.96
N VAL A 189 -2.79 -8.19 20.66
CA VAL A 189 -3.20 -7.69 21.98
C VAL A 189 -4.03 -6.41 21.90
N ASP A 190 -3.93 -5.70 20.77
CA ASP A 190 -4.81 -4.58 20.46
C ASP A 190 -4.88 -4.30 18.94
N ARG A 191 -5.95 -3.63 18.51
CA ARG A 191 -6.27 -3.34 17.10
C ARG A 191 -6.91 -1.97 16.94
N CYS A 192 -6.72 -1.39 15.76
CA CYS A 192 -7.27 -0.09 15.44
C CYS A 192 -7.63 -0.02 13.94
N PRO A 193 -8.89 0.20 13.56
CA PRO A 193 -10.08 0.19 14.44
C PRO A 193 -10.37 -1.23 14.95
N ASN A 194 -11.13 -1.34 16.03
CA ASN A 194 -11.53 -2.60 16.65
C ASN A 194 -12.92 -3.05 16.19
#